data_AF-X1V2V6-F1
#
_entry.id   AF-X1V2V6-F1
#
_cell.length_a   1.000
_cell.length_b   1.000
_cell.length_c   1.000
_cell.angle_alpha   90.00
_cell.angle_beta   90.00
_cell.angle_gamma   90.00
#
_symmetry.space_group_name_H-M   'P 1'
#
loop_
_entity.id
_entity.type
_entity.pdbx_description
1 polymer ?
#
loop_
_entity_poly.entity_id
_entity_poly.type
_entity_poly.pdbx_seq_one_letter_code
_entity_poly.pdbx_strand_id
1 'polypeptide(L)' 'YAAVCGPPIMYKFVLKKLLEKDFSKDRILMSLERKMKCGVGKCGHCMIGYKYTCIDGPIFSYWDAINLPEMI' A
#
# COMPACT_ATOMS: atom_id res chain seq x y z
N TYR A 1 11.55 -4.77 10.46
CA TYR A 1 10.44 -4.66 9.50
C TYR A 1 9.14 -4.53 10.27
N ALA A 2 8.18 -3.78 9.73
CA ALA A 2 6.82 -3.66 10.26
C ALA A 2 5.82 -3.96 9.13
N ALA A 3 4.75 -4.67 9.44
CA ALA A 3 3.66 -4.95 8.51
C ALA A 3 2.39 -4.27 8.99
N VAL A 4 1.65 -3.65 8.08
CA VAL A 4 0.41 -2.93 8.38
C VAL A 4 -0.67 -3.35 7.40
N CYS A 5 -1.84 -3.71 7.91
CA CYS A 5 -3.02 -4.05 7.14
C CYS A 5 -4.24 -3.37 7.76
N GLY A 6 -5.09 -2.77 6.92
CA GLY A 6 -6.33 -2.17 7.39
C GLY A 6 -6.77 -0.96 6.55
N PRO A 7 -7.76 -0.19 7.06
CA PRO A 7 -8.38 0.88 6.30
C PRO A 7 -7.45 2.08 6.10
N PRO A 8 -7.66 2.90 5.05
CA PRO A 8 -6.79 4.03 4.72
C PRO A 8 -6.55 5.02 5.85
N ILE A 9 -7.57 5.26 6.68
CA ILE A 9 -7.47 6.17 7.83
C ILE A 9 -6.48 5.67 8.89
N MET A 10 -6.35 4.35 9.06
CA MET A 10 -5.45 3.74 10.02
C MET A 10 -3.99 3.99 9.66
N TYR A 11 -3.65 3.97 8.36
CA TYR A 11 -2.29 4.16 7.90
C TYR A 11 -1.71 5.50 8.35
N LYS A 12 -2.49 6.59 8.33
CA LYS A 12 -2.03 7.91 8.76
C LYS A 12 -1.47 7.91 10.19
N PHE A 13 -2.14 7.22 11.10
CA PHE A 13 -1.75 7.18 12.52
C PHE A 13 -0.63 6.16 12.76
N VAL A 14 -0.74 4.97 12.16
CA VAL A 14 0.24 3.90 12.35
C VAL A 14 1.58 4.26 11.74
N LEU A 15 1.60 4.80 10.51
CA LEU A 15 2.84 5.21 9.85
C LEU A 15 3.55 6.31 10.63
N LYS A 16 2.81 7.30 11.14
CA LYS A 16 3.39 8.34 12.00
C LYS A 16 4.09 7.72 13.21
N LYS A 17 3.45 6.77 13.90
CA LYS A 17 4.02 6.07 15.07
C LYS A 17 5.21 5.18 14.72
N LEU A 18 5.23 4.57 13.53
CA LEU A 18 6.35 3.75 13.07
C LEU A 18 7.56 4.62 12.70
N LEU A 19 7.34 5.77 12.07
CA LEU A 19 8.39 6.75 11.77
C LEU A 19 8.98 7.34 13.06
N GLU A 20 8.15 7.63 14.07
CA GLU A 20 8.60 8.05 15.42
C GLU A 20 9.47 6.98 16.13
N LYS A 21 9.45 5.73 15.66
CA LYS A 21 10.25 4.61 16.20
C LYS A 21 11.46 4.26 15.32
N ASP A 22 11.90 5.18 14.46
CA ASP A 22 13.05 5.02 13.56
C ASP A 22 12.92 3.84 12.55
N PHE A 23 11.69 3.45 12.19
CA PHE A 23 11.50 2.52 11.07
C PHE A 23 11.72 3.24 9.74
N SER A 24 12.68 2.76 8.95
CA SER A 24 12.86 3.25 7.58
C SER A 24 11.66 2.93 6.69
N LYS A 25 11.36 3.82 5.73
CA LYS A 25 10.17 3.73 4.87
C LYS A 25 10.14 2.45 4.01
N ASP A 26 11.31 1.96 3.60
CA ASP A 26 11.48 0.69 2.89
C ASP A 26 11.20 -0.55 3.76
N ARG A 27 11.26 -0.41 5.10
CA ARG A 27 11.02 -1.50 6.06
C ARG A 27 9.60 -1.54 6.60
N ILE A 28 8.74 -0.63 6.15
CA ILE A 28 7.32 -0.60 6.48
C ILE A 28 6.56 -1.16 5.28
N LEU A 29 5.97 -2.32 5.45
CA LEU A 29 5.18 -3.01 4.44
C LEU A 29 3.70 -2.79 4.72
N MET A 30 2.94 -2.49 3.68
CA MET A 30 1.53 -2.14 3.74
C MET A 30 0.74 -3.03 2.80
N SER A 31 -0.35 -3.63 3.29
CA SER A 31 -1.27 -4.41 2.46
C SER A 31 -2.36 -3.51 1.91
N LEU A 32 -2.30 -3.17 0.62
CA LEU A 32 -3.27 -2.28 0.00
C LEU A 32 -4.54 -3.02 -0.39
N GLU A 33 -5.62 -2.70 0.29
CA GLU A 33 -6.94 -3.26 0.05
C GLU A 33 -7.68 -2.43 -1.01
N ARG A 34 -7.59 -2.85 -2.28
CA ARG A 34 -8.37 -2.31 -3.39
C ARG A 34 -9.47 -3.28 -3.80
N LYS A 35 -10.50 -2.75 -4.47
CA LYS A 35 -11.59 -3.56 -4.99
C LYS A 35 -11.09 -4.44 -6.15
N MET A 36 -10.79 -5.69 -5.84
CA MET A 36 -10.45 -6.69 -6.86
C MET A 36 -11.73 -7.28 -7.46
N LYS A 37 -11.88 -7.19 -8.78
CA LYS A 37 -12.98 -7.86 -9.51
C LYS A 37 -12.49 -9.09 -10.29
N CYS A 38 -11.46 -8.95 -11.12
CA CYS A 38 -10.97 -10.05 -11.96
C CYS A 38 -9.78 -10.81 -11.37
N GLY A 39 -8.95 -10.19 -10.52
CA GLY A 39 -7.74 -10.82 -9.97
C GLY A 39 -6.61 -11.13 -10.97
N VAL A 40 -6.78 -10.87 -12.26
CA VAL A 40 -5.84 -11.29 -13.33
C VAL A 40 -5.36 -10.15 -14.23
N GLY A 41 -5.34 -8.92 -13.71
CA GLY A 41 -4.83 -7.74 -14.46
C GLY A 41 -5.71 -7.25 -15.63
N LYS A 42 -6.89 -7.86 -15.86
CA LYS A 42 -7.72 -7.54 -17.03
C LYS A 42 -8.66 -6.34 -16.85
N CYS A 43 -9.23 -6.15 -15.65
CA CYS A 43 -10.38 -5.27 -15.44
C CYS A 43 -10.08 -3.86 -14.91
N GLY A 44 -8.84 -3.57 -14.51
CA GLY A 44 -8.45 -2.25 -13.99
C GLY A 44 -8.96 -1.86 -12.59
N HIS A 45 -9.96 -2.53 -12.00
CA HIS A 45 -10.50 -2.14 -10.68
C HIS A 45 -9.47 -2.16 -9.52
N CYS A 46 -8.43 -2.98 -9.64
CA CYS A 46 -7.37 -3.11 -8.64
C CYS A 46 -6.20 -2.14 -8.89
N MET A 47 -6.33 -1.16 -9.78
CA MET A 47 -5.23 -0.28 -10.21
C MET A 47 -4.92 0.80 -9.15
N ILE A 48 -3.62 1.08 -8.97
CA ILE A 48 -3.09 2.17 -8.16
C ILE A 48 -2.01 2.86 -9.00
N GLY A 49 -2.31 4.06 -9.49
CA GLY A 49 -1.48 4.72 -10.48
C GLY A 49 -1.34 3.85 -11.73
N TYR A 50 -0.14 3.32 -11.96
CA TYR A 50 0.18 2.45 -13.10
C TYR A 50 0.37 0.97 -12.71
N LYS A 51 0.24 0.61 -11.43
CA LYS A 51 0.38 -0.77 -10.94
C LYS A 51 -0.97 -1.43 -10.69
N TYR A 52 -1.06 -2.73 -10.89
CA TYR A 52 -2.21 -3.55 -10.54
C TYR A 52 -1.97 -4.20 -9.18
N THR A 53 -2.74 -3.88 -8.14
CA THR A 53 -2.64 -4.54 -6.83
C THR A 53 -2.77 -6.07 -6.93
N CYS A 54 -3.54 -6.56 -7.91
CA CYS A 54 -3.77 -7.98 -8.12
C CYS A 54 -2.65 -8.72 -8.86
N ILE A 55 -1.66 -8.01 -9.43
CA ILE A 55 -0.50 -8.62 -10.11
C ILE A 55 0.81 -8.16 -9.44
N ASP A 56 0.94 -6.85 -9.22
CA ASP A 56 2.14 -6.20 -8.65
C ASP A 56 2.10 -6.10 -7.11
N GLY A 57 0.92 -6.30 -6.50
CA GLY A 57 0.69 -6.18 -5.07
C GLY A 57 0.39 -7.52 -4.40
N PRO A 58 -0.41 -7.55 -3.29
CA PRO A 58 -1.05 -6.43 -2.58
C PRO A 58 -0.11 -5.72 -1.58
N ILE A 59 1.10 -6.24 -1.39
CA ILE A 59 2.06 -5.73 -0.41
C ILE A 59 2.96 -4.69 -1.10
N PHE A 60 2.94 -3.48 -0.57
CA PHE A 60 3.78 -2.37 -1.04
C PHE A 60 4.54 -1.76 0.13
N SER A 61 5.75 -1.28 -0.10
CA SER A 61 6.46 -0.54 0.95
C SER A 61 5.84 0.85 1.14
N TYR A 62 6.08 1.47 2.29
CA TYR A 62 5.70 2.86 2.49
C TYR A 62 6.46 3.79 1.53
N TRP A 63 7.62 3.38 1.03
CA TRP A 63 8.33 4.10 -0.03
C TRP A 63 7.62 3.98 -1.38
N ASP A 64 7.12 2.80 -1.76
CA ASP A 64 6.25 2.68 -2.94
C ASP A 64 5.00 3.54 -2.79
N ALA A 65 4.44 3.57 -1.58
CA ALA A 65 3.20 4.25 -1.29
C ALA A 65 3.21 5.76 -1.54
N ILE A 66 4.33 6.41 -1.24
CA ILE A 66 4.52 7.85 -1.45
C ILE A 66 4.85 8.20 -2.90
N ASN A 67 5.32 7.23 -3.69
CA ASN A 67 5.78 7.44 -5.07
C ASN A 67 4.75 6.98 -6.11
N LEU A 68 3.68 6.30 -5.70
CA LEU A 68 2.57 5.91 -6.55
C LEU A 68 1.51 7.04 -6.57
N PRO A 69 1.11 7.54 -7.75
CA PRO A 69 0.02 8.50 -7.85
C PRO A 69 -1.31 7.89 -7.37
N GLU A 70 -2.20 8.72 -6.83
CA GLU A 70 -3.56 8.38 -6.35
C GLU A 70 -3.64 7.47 -5.10
N MET A 71 -2.63 7.57 -4.23
CA MET A 71 -2.50 6.70 -3.07
C MET A 71 -2.90 7.34 -1.73
N ILE A 72 -2.97 8.67 -1.67
CA ILE A 72 -3.36 9.48 -0.50
C ILE A 72 -4.24 10.64 -0.95
#